data_AF-A0A5S9WVR2-F1
#
_entry.id   AF-A0A5S9WVR2-F1
#
_cell.length_a   1.000
_cell.length_b   1.000
_cell.length_c   1.000
_cell.angle_alpha   90.00
_cell.angle_beta   90.00
_cell.angle_gamma   90.00
#
_symmetry.space_group_name_H-M   'P 1'
#
loop_
_entity.id
_entity.type
_entity.pdbx_description
1 polymer ?
#
loop_
_entity_poly.entity_id
_entity_poly.type
_entity_poly.pdbx_seq_one_letter_code
_entity_poly.pdbx_strand_id
1 'polypeptide(L)'
;MADSLAPLLPTHIEEDEDTSSPLTFDKILEKSLSDFGFSQFLQIVLVGLALTFDSQQIFITVFTDAYPTWHCLDHTICNPATTDICKIPRSAWDWDGGFKGKSVISEFDLECSSSFLRSLPSSTFYVGSIVGGVVLAMIPDGSLGRKQLLFFSSFAMSLTGISIFLSSNIWIYSFLKFVIGFARSQTGTYALVLISERISTKWRPRATMVPFTLFVLGFMSLSGIAYLVRHASWKVLYLCTSIPAGIHSIFIYLFALESPRWLHLEGKNKEAIEVLKRISPANRGYLESVSSRLRPKETLEQTSSYSIKDLFIRKWAFRRVTLVMIIMFGLGMSYYGVPLAVRDIKVNIYMSEALNAMVELPTFVVTPILLEQFSRRSSVLVNCLIGGASGVLCFVMSLYGRTKIAFALELGSFFCARIGFNLMAIYLVELFPTCVRNSATMMLRQALVVGGACCPLIASLGRNVPSLSFAVFGFAMSGLGLFALLLPETKGLSLCDTMEEQEQRDQALKTSHSC
;
A
#
# COMPACT_ATOMS: atom_id res chain seq x y z
N MET A 1 -39.58 63.00 -62.95
CA MET A 1 -39.50 62.04 -61.82
C MET A 1 -38.11 61.42 -61.90
N ALA A 2 -37.08 62.08 -61.38
CA ALA A 2 -36.63 62.09 -59.96
C ALA A 2 -36.20 60.67 -59.53
N ASP A 3 -34.90 60.32 -59.64
CA ASP A 3 -33.80 60.44 -58.64
C ASP A 3 -33.63 59.11 -57.88
N SER A 4 -32.54 58.36 -58.06
CA SER A 4 -31.17 58.45 -57.49
C SER A 4 -30.98 57.65 -56.19
N LEU A 5 -29.75 57.13 -56.02
CA LEU A 5 -29.06 56.68 -54.81
C LEU A 5 -29.21 55.22 -54.31
N ALA A 6 -28.12 54.47 -54.51
CA ALA A 6 -27.64 53.49 -53.55
C ALA A 6 -27.07 54.19 -52.29
N PRO A 7 -26.95 53.46 -51.17
CA PRO A 7 -25.66 53.44 -50.47
C PRO A 7 -25.22 52.05 -49.98
N LEU A 8 -23.92 51.97 -49.72
CA LEU A 8 -23.06 50.86 -49.32
C LEU A 8 -23.12 50.50 -47.81
N LEU A 9 -22.53 49.33 -47.48
CA LEU A 9 -21.98 48.79 -46.20
C LEU A 9 -22.89 47.91 -45.31
N PRO A 10 -22.32 46.98 -44.50
CA PRO A 10 -21.13 46.15 -44.68
C PRO A 10 -21.36 44.64 -44.37
N THR A 11 -20.38 43.83 -44.78
CA THR A 11 -20.19 42.42 -44.40
C THR A 11 -20.32 42.18 -42.90
N HIS A 12 -21.42 41.54 -42.47
CA HIS A 12 -21.44 40.84 -41.18
C HIS A 12 -20.56 39.59 -41.32
N ILE A 13 -19.35 39.71 -40.80
CA ILE A 13 -18.61 38.56 -40.29
C ILE A 13 -19.50 37.96 -39.21
N GLU A 14 -19.97 36.73 -39.43
CA GLU A 14 -20.49 35.88 -38.37
C GLU A 14 -19.33 35.70 -37.37
N GLU A 15 -19.32 36.54 -36.33
CA GLU A 15 -18.74 36.14 -35.06
C GLU A 15 -19.61 34.99 -34.56
N ASP A 16 -19.18 33.76 -34.84
CA ASP A 16 -19.57 32.60 -34.06
C ASP A 16 -19.18 32.89 -32.60
N GLU A 17 -20.10 33.53 -31.86
CA GLU A 17 -20.20 33.43 -30.41
C GLU A 17 -20.53 31.98 -30.09
N ASP A 18 -19.50 31.15 -30.21
CA ASP A 18 -19.47 29.77 -29.76
C ASP A 18 -19.70 29.84 -28.26
N THR A 19 -20.95 29.56 -27.86
CA THR A 19 -21.45 29.44 -26.50
C THR A 19 -20.81 28.19 -25.87
N SER A 20 -19.49 28.21 -25.81
CA SER A 20 -18.68 27.15 -25.27
C SER A 20 -18.72 27.28 -23.75
N SER A 21 -19.27 26.26 -23.11
CA SER A 21 -19.17 26.03 -21.67
C SER A 21 -17.80 26.48 -21.13
N PRO A 22 -17.71 27.13 -19.95
CA PRO A 22 -16.45 27.69 -19.46
C PRO A 22 -15.33 26.64 -19.53
N LEU A 23 -14.23 27.01 -20.19
CA LEU A 23 -13.06 26.14 -20.39
C LEU A 23 -12.38 25.91 -19.04
N THR A 24 -12.79 24.85 -18.36
CA THR A 24 -12.25 24.42 -17.07
C THR A 24 -10.91 23.72 -17.24
N PHE A 25 -10.02 23.87 -16.25
CA PHE A 25 -8.69 23.23 -16.29
C PHE A 25 -8.77 21.71 -16.47
N ASP A 26 -9.76 21.06 -15.87
CA ASP A 26 -9.97 19.63 -16.04
C ASP A 26 -10.28 19.22 -17.48
N LYS A 27 -11.03 20.04 -18.24
CA LYS A 27 -11.26 19.79 -19.68
C LYS A 27 -9.98 19.91 -20.49
N ILE A 28 -9.13 20.88 -20.15
CA ILE A 28 -7.82 21.08 -20.80
C ILE A 28 -6.92 19.88 -20.51
N LEU A 29 -6.91 19.42 -19.26
CA LEU A 29 -6.14 18.27 -18.83
C LEU A 29 -6.61 16.98 -19.53
N GLU A 30 -7.91 16.70 -19.53
CA GLU A 30 -8.46 15.51 -20.19
C GLU A 30 -8.21 15.52 -21.71
N LYS A 31 -8.38 16.68 -22.37
CA LYS A 31 -8.12 16.78 -23.81
C LYS A 31 -6.63 16.60 -24.13
N SER A 32 -5.75 17.23 -23.36
CA SER A 32 -4.29 17.14 -23.58
C SER A 32 -3.72 15.76 -23.27
N LEU A 33 -4.32 15.00 -22.35
CA LEU A 33 -3.88 13.66 -21.93
C LEU A 33 -4.75 12.53 -22.48
N SER A 34 -5.60 12.82 -23.46
CA SER A 34 -6.50 11.83 -24.08
C SER A 34 -5.73 10.68 -24.75
N ASP A 35 -4.61 11.02 -25.38
CA ASP A 35 -3.68 10.06 -25.98
C ASP A 35 -2.63 9.60 -24.97
N PHE A 36 -2.43 8.27 -24.92
CA PHE A 36 -1.43 7.66 -24.06
C PHE A 36 -0.08 7.62 -24.77
N GLY A 37 0.84 8.49 -24.35
CA GLY A 37 2.18 8.62 -24.93
C GLY A 37 3.26 7.84 -24.16
N PHE A 38 4.39 7.61 -24.82
CA PHE A 38 5.57 7.00 -24.20
C PHE A 38 6.10 7.78 -22.99
N SER A 39 6.03 9.12 -23.03
CA SER A 39 6.40 9.99 -21.90
C SER A 39 5.54 9.72 -20.66
N GLN A 40 4.22 9.53 -20.83
CA GLN A 40 3.32 9.15 -19.74
C GLN A 40 3.70 7.79 -19.16
N PHE A 41 3.95 6.79 -20.01
CA PHE A 41 4.38 5.47 -19.56
C PHE A 41 5.68 5.51 -18.75
N LEU A 42 6.69 6.23 -19.23
CA LEU A 42 7.97 6.37 -18.52
C LEU A 42 7.78 7.04 -17.15
N GLN A 43 6.92 8.05 -17.06
CA GLN A 43 6.60 8.72 -15.79
C GLN A 43 5.86 7.78 -14.81
N ILE A 44 4.96 6.93 -15.30
CA ILE A 44 4.28 5.92 -14.48
C ILE A 44 5.29 4.92 -13.91
N VAL A 45 6.19 4.39 -14.74
CA VAL A 45 7.19 3.42 -14.31
C VAL A 45 8.17 4.07 -13.32
N LEU A 46 8.65 5.29 -13.62
CA LEU A 46 9.57 6.02 -12.75
C LEU A 46 8.98 6.24 -11.35
N VAL A 47 7.74 6.72 -11.26
CA VAL A 47 7.05 6.94 -9.98
C VAL A 47 6.67 5.61 -9.31
N GLY A 48 6.22 4.63 -10.11
CA GLY A 48 5.79 3.32 -9.62
C GLY A 48 6.92 2.47 -9.04
N LEU A 49 8.16 2.64 -9.50
CA LEU A 49 9.35 1.99 -8.93
C LEU A 49 9.56 2.32 -7.45
N ALA A 50 8.99 3.42 -6.93
CA ALA A 50 9.04 3.72 -5.50
C ALA A 50 8.35 2.62 -4.67
N LEU A 51 7.30 2.00 -5.20
CA LEU A 51 6.59 0.91 -4.51
C LEU A 51 7.39 -0.39 -4.47
N THR A 52 8.31 -0.60 -5.42
CA THR A 52 9.26 -1.71 -5.38
C THR A 52 10.09 -1.63 -4.10
N PHE A 53 10.64 -0.45 -3.78
CA PHE A 53 11.44 -0.25 -2.56
C PHE A 53 10.59 -0.27 -1.28
N ASP A 54 9.36 0.25 -1.31
CA ASP A 54 8.43 0.14 -0.18
C ASP A 54 8.13 -1.33 0.15
N SER A 55 7.84 -2.16 -0.86
CA SER A 55 7.60 -3.61 -0.67
C SER A 55 8.81 -4.32 -0.06
N GLN A 56 10.02 -4.00 -0.52
CA GLN A 56 11.26 -4.57 0.01
C GLN A 56 11.40 -4.24 1.50
N GLN A 57 11.17 -2.99 1.92
CA GLN A 57 11.29 -2.59 3.33
C GLN A 57 10.20 -3.18 4.23
N ILE A 58 8.99 -3.44 3.70
CA ILE A 58 7.91 -4.10 4.45
C ILE A 58 8.31 -5.54 4.80
N PHE A 59 8.81 -6.30 3.83
CA PHE A 59 9.04 -7.74 3.99
C PHE A 59 10.49 -8.11 4.35
N ILE A 60 11.46 -7.17 4.35
CA ILE A 60 12.89 -7.44 4.66
C ILE A 60 13.09 -8.17 5.99
N THR A 61 12.22 -7.89 6.96
CA THR A 61 12.20 -8.50 8.29
C THR A 61 12.05 -10.02 8.24
N VAL A 62 11.40 -10.58 7.21
CA VAL A 62 11.29 -12.04 7.00
C VAL A 62 12.65 -12.70 6.96
N PHE A 63 13.61 -12.04 6.31
CA PHE A 63 14.98 -12.55 6.16
C PHE A 63 15.91 -12.13 7.31
N THR A 64 15.83 -10.88 7.78
CA THR A 64 16.78 -10.36 8.78
C THR A 64 16.60 -10.98 10.16
N ASP A 65 15.36 -11.33 10.49
CA ASP A 65 15.00 -11.87 11.80
C ASP A 65 14.87 -13.41 11.74
N ALA A 66 15.35 -14.04 10.66
CA ALA A 66 15.34 -15.49 10.53
C ALA A 66 16.20 -16.14 11.62
N TYR A 67 15.67 -17.21 12.24
CA TYR A 67 16.40 -17.94 13.28
C TYR A 67 17.53 -18.73 12.61
N PRO A 68 18.80 -18.49 12.97
CA PRO A 68 19.89 -19.27 12.41
C PRO A 68 19.83 -20.71 12.93
N THR A 69 20.24 -21.67 12.12
CA THR A 69 20.46 -23.03 12.60
C THR A 69 21.78 -23.08 13.38
N TRP A 70 21.88 -24.02 14.31
CA TRP A 70 23.01 -24.14 15.24
C TRP A 70 23.42 -25.61 15.38
N HIS A 71 24.69 -25.85 15.67
CA HIS A 71 25.25 -27.17 15.94
C HIS A 71 25.97 -27.19 17.29
N CYS A 72 26.02 -28.38 17.91
CA CYS A 72 26.82 -28.57 19.11
C CYS A 72 28.31 -28.70 18.72
N LEU A 73 29.18 -28.07 19.49
CA LEU A 73 30.63 -28.26 19.42
C LEU A 73 31.06 -29.48 20.23
N ASP A 74 30.36 -29.72 21.35
CA ASP A 74 30.58 -30.88 22.22
C ASP A 74 29.28 -31.68 22.40
N HIS A 75 29.21 -32.83 21.74
CA HIS A 75 28.06 -33.72 21.79
C HIS A 75 27.87 -34.43 23.14
N THR A 76 28.83 -34.31 24.06
CA THR A 76 28.67 -34.83 25.44
C THR A 76 27.85 -33.88 26.32
N ILE A 77 27.86 -32.58 26.01
CA ILE A 77 27.16 -31.52 26.76
C ILE A 77 25.82 -31.19 26.11
N CYS A 78 25.71 -31.39 24.80
CA CYS A 78 24.67 -30.83 23.97
C CYS A 78 24.12 -31.86 22.97
N ASN A 79 22.80 -32.00 22.93
CA ASN A 79 22.12 -32.79 21.91
C ASN A 79 21.06 -31.91 21.22
N PRO A 80 21.23 -31.58 19.93
CA PRO A 80 20.38 -30.61 19.23
C PRO A 80 18.90 -31.06 19.15
N ALA A 81 18.61 -32.35 19.39
CA ALA A 81 17.25 -32.88 19.40
C ALA A 81 16.50 -32.71 20.74
N THR A 82 17.18 -32.51 21.86
CA THR A 82 16.57 -32.60 23.21
C THR A 82 16.88 -31.43 24.14
N THR A 83 17.97 -30.69 23.91
CA THR A 83 18.39 -29.60 24.81
C THR A 83 18.02 -28.23 24.27
N ASP A 84 17.38 -27.42 25.13
CA ASP A 84 17.11 -26.00 24.89
C ASP A 84 18.42 -25.20 24.90
N ILE A 85 18.71 -24.46 23.82
CA ILE A 85 19.94 -23.68 23.62
C ILE A 85 20.21 -22.71 24.78
N CYS A 86 19.15 -22.27 25.47
CA CYS A 86 19.24 -21.35 26.60
C CYS A 86 19.70 -21.98 27.91
N LYS A 87 19.72 -23.31 27.98
CA LYS A 87 20.19 -24.06 29.16
C LYS A 87 21.62 -24.59 28.97
N ILE A 88 22.23 -24.33 27.82
CA ILE A 88 23.54 -24.85 27.44
C ILE A 88 24.56 -23.71 27.54
N PRO A 89 25.75 -23.93 28.11
CA PRO A 89 26.81 -22.94 28.09
C PRO A 89 27.21 -22.60 26.66
N ARG A 90 27.48 -21.31 26.42
CA ARG A 90 27.81 -20.76 25.09
C ARG A 90 29.07 -21.35 24.45
N SER A 91 29.91 -22.04 25.22
CA SER A 91 31.10 -22.74 24.73
C SER A 91 30.79 -24.11 24.09
N ALA A 92 29.57 -24.64 24.26
CA ALA A 92 29.22 -25.99 23.82
C ALA A 92 28.47 -26.04 22.48
N TRP A 93 28.16 -24.88 21.87
CA TRP A 93 27.43 -24.79 20.61
C TRP A 93 27.87 -23.57 19.79
N ASP A 94 27.68 -23.61 18.47
CA ASP A 94 27.92 -22.48 17.55
C ASP A 94 26.86 -22.43 16.45
N TRP A 95 26.73 -21.27 15.79
CA TRP A 95 25.81 -21.07 14.67
C TRP A 95 26.32 -21.69 13.38
N ASP A 96 25.43 -22.35 12.63
CA ASP A 96 25.78 -22.93 11.33
C ASP A 96 26.12 -21.84 10.29
N GLY A 97 27.31 -21.94 9.72
CA GLY A 97 27.81 -20.99 8.73
C GLY A 97 28.54 -19.77 9.32
N GLY A 98 28.84 -19.78 10.62
CA GLY A 98 30.18 -19.39 11.06
C GLY A 98 30.46 -17.93 11.45
N PHE A 99 29.50 -17.06 11.77
CA PHE A 99 29.80 -15.90 12.64
C PHE A 99 28.55 -15.17 13.16
N LYS A 100 28.75 -14.52 14.31
CA LYS A 100 27.90 -13.49 14.91
C LYS A 100 27.56 -12.41 13.86
N GLY A 101 26.29 -12.31 13.45
CA GLY A 101 25.85 -11.29 12.48
C GLY A 101 25.17 -11.79 11.22
N LYS A 102 24.85 -13.09 11.12
CA LYS A 102 24.04 -13.67 10.03
C LYS A 102 22.56 -13.25 10.12
N SER A 103 22.04 -13.10 11.33
CA SER A 103 20.70 -12.55 11.59
C SER A 103 20.71 -11.61 12.80
N VAL A 104 19.64 -10.80 12.93
CA VAL A 104 19.44 -9.90 14.08
C VAL A 104 19.53 -10.66 15.40
N ILE A 105 19.04 -11.90 15.41
CA ILE A 105 19.05 -12.77 16.61
C ILE A 105 20.49 -13.12 16.99
N SER A 106 21.30 -13.57 16.02
CA SER A 106 22.70 -13.92 16.28
C SER A 106 23.60 -12.73 16.59
N GLU A 107 23.29 -11.53 16.09
CA GLU A 107 24.09 -10.32 16.29
C GLU A 107 23.96 -9.80 17.72
N PHE A 108 22.72 -9.71 18.21
CA PHE A 108 22.38 -9.10 19.49
C PHE A 108 22.12 -10.13 20.60
N ASP A 109 22.49 -11.40 20.39
CA ASP A 109 22.39 -12.50 21.36
C ASP A 109 20.95 -12.65 21.91
N LEU A 110 19.96 -12.64 21.01
CA LEU A 110 18.54 -12.59 21.37
C LEU A 110 17.90 -13.97 21.52
N GLU A 111 18.65 -15.06 21.34
CA GLU A 111 18.16 -16.45 21.38
C GLU A 111 17.43 -16.81 22.69
N CYS A 112 17.81 -16.17 23.80
CA CYS A 112 17.25 -16.39 25.14
C CYS A 112 16.54 -15.17 25.72
N SER A 113 16.47 -14.08 24.95
CA SER A 113 15.75 -12.88 25.35
C SER A 113 14.22 -13.09 25.35
N SER A 114 13.48 -12.20 26.01
CA SER A 114 12.01 -12.28 26.01
C SER A 114 11.42 -12.16 24.60
N SER A 115 10.23 -12.76 24.39
CA SER A 115 9.50 -12.68 23.11
C SER A 115 9.27 -11.23 22.68
N PHE A 116 9.04 -10.33 23.65
CA PHE A 116 8.92 -8.89 23.45
C PHE A 116 10.17 -8.30 22.79
N LEU A 117 11.36 -8.54 23.37
CA LEU A 117 12.61 -7.94 22.88
C LEU A 117 12.93 -8.39 21.44
N ARG A 118 12.65 -9.65 21.10
CA ARG A 118 12.82 -10.19 19.73
C ARG A 118 11.87 -9.54 18.72
N SER A 119 10.64 -9.27 19.14
CA SER A 119 9.60 -8.69 18.28
C SER A 119 9.65 -7.16 18.17
N LEU A 120 10.44 -6.52 19.03
CA LEU A 120 10.48 -5.06 19.19
C LEU A 120 10.80 -4.34 17.86
N PRO A 121 11.87 -4.67 17.11
CA PRO A 121 12.22 -3.92 15.90
C PRO A 121 11.15 -4.02 14.80
N SER A 122 10.52 -5.18 14.69
CA SER A 122 9.43 -5.42 13.74
C SER A 122 8.17 -4.64 14.14
N SER A 123 7.85 -4.62 15.43
CA SER A 123 6.66 -3.92 15.95
C SER A 123 6.83 -2.41 15.84
N THR A 124 8.02 -1.87 16.17
CA THR A 124 8.30 -0.43 16.08
C THR A 124 8.24 0.08 14.64
N PHE A 125 8.57 -0.74 13.64
CA PHE A 125 8.36 -0.42 12.23
C PHE A 125 6.89 -0.15 11.90
N TYR A 126 5.96 -1.02 12.31
CA TYR A 126 4.53 -0.82 12.07
C TYR A 126 3.97 0.35 12.90
N VAL A 127 4.42 0.51 14.15
CA VAL A 127 4.05 1.68 14.97
C VAL A 127 4.51 2.98 14.31
N GLY A 128 5.73 3.01 13.78
CA GLY A 128 6.24 4.11 12.98
C GLY A 128 5.35 4.41 11.79
N SER A 129 4.91 3.38 11.07
CA SER A 129 3.97 3.53 9.94
C SER A 129 2.60 4.07 10.35
N ILE A 130 2.11 3.73 11.54
CA ILE A 130 0.84 4.26 12.04
C ILE A 130 0.98 5.75 12.32
N VAL A 131 1.99 6.13 13.11
CA VAL A 131 2.28 7.52 13.47
C VAL A 131 2.56 8.35 12.22
N GLY A 132 3.42 7.85 11.33
CA GLY A 132 3.75 8.50 10.07
C GLY A 132 2.53 8.67 9.18
N GLY A 133 1.66 7.66 9.08
CA GLY A 133 0.50 7.75 8.20
C GLY A 133 -0.51 8.81 8.67
N VAL A 134 -0.59 9.09 9.98
CA VAL A 134 -1.41 10.20 10.52
C VAL A 134 -0.70 11.53 10.30
N VAL A 135 0.56 11.65 10.71
CA VAL A 135 1.31 12.93 10.66
C VAL A 135 1.54 13.38 9.22
N LEU A 136 2.01 12.49 8.34
CA LEU A 136 2.30 12.81 6.94
C LEU A 136 1.03 13.07 6.12
N ALA A 137 -0.13 12.60 6.58
CA ALA A 137 -1.41 12.92 5.95
C ALA A 137 -2.01 14.25 6.40
N MET A 138 -1.59 14.78 7.55
CA MET A 138 -1.99 16.12 8.01
C MET A 138 -1.20 17.23 7.32
N ILE A 139 -0.17 16.89 6.52
CA ILE A 139 0.56 17.88 5.73
C ILE A 139 -0.42 18.55 4.76
N PRO A 140 -0.60 19.89 4.84
CA PRO A 140 -1.56 20.59 4.00
C PRO A 140 -1.25 20.39 2.52
N ASP A 141 -2.29 20.15 1.72
CA ASP A 141 -2.17 19.90 0.28
C ASP A 141 -1.44 21.03 -0.47
N GLY A 142 -1.48 22.28 0.02
CA GLY A 142 -0.77 23.43 -0.58
C GLY A 142 0.67 23.62 -0.12
N SER A 143 1.19 22.84 0.85
CA SER A 143 2.52 23.12 1.44
C SER A 143 3.68 22.51 0.64
N LEU A 144 3.57 21.23 0.27
CA LEU A 144 4.60 20.47 -0.41
C LEU A 144 3.97 19.69 -1.57
N GLY A 145 4.52 19.86 -2.76
CA GLY A 145 4.05 19.16 -3.96
C GLY A 145 4.15 17.65 -3.83
N ARG A 146 3.31 16.91 -4.57
CA ARG A 146 3.25 15.43 -4.50
C ARG A 146 4.59 14.79 -4.88
N LYS A 147 5.32 15.36 -5.85
CA LYS A 147 6.68 14.92 -6.21
C LYS A 147 7.65 15.06 -5.04
N GLN A 148 7.63 16.21 -4.36
CA GLN A 148 8.54 16.50 -3.26
C GLN A 148 8.28 15.59 -2.05
N LEU A 149 7.00 15.37 -1.72
CA LEU A 149 6.61 14.44 -0.66
C LEU A 149 7.08 13.01 -0.95
N LEU A 150 6.93 12.56 -2.19
CA LEU A 150 7.44 11.25 -2.61
C LEU A 150 8.98 11.16 -2.52
N PHE A 151 9.68 12.22 -2.92
CA PHE A 151 11.13 12.31 -2.82
C PHE A 151 11.60 12.24 -1.36
N PHE A 152 11.11 13.13 -0.49
CA PHE A 152 11.55 13.19 0.91
C PHE A 152 11.24 11.90 1.66
N SER A 153 10.06 11.31 1.46
CA SER A 153 9.71 10.02 2.07
C SER A 153 10.64 8.89 1.63
N SER A 154 10.89 8.76 0.32
CA SER A 154 11.77 7.72 -0.22
C SER A 154 13.23 7.92 0.18
N PHE A 155 13.71 9.17 0.16
CA PHE A 155 15.07 9.51 0.55
C PHE A 155 15.30 9.27 2.05
N ALA A 156 14.37 9.70 2.91
CA ALA A 156 14.45 9.45 4.35
C ALA A 156 14.43 7.95 4.68
N MET A 157 13.59 7.18 3.97
CA MET A 157 13.55 5.72 4.07
C MET A 157 14.90 5.10 3.72
N SER A 158 15.49 5.49 2.59
CA SER A 158 16.80 5.04 2.14
C SER A 158 17.92 5.39 3.13
N LEU A 159 18.00 6.65 3.55
CA LEU A 159 19.06 7.14 4.44
C LEU A 159 19.03 6.42 5.79
N THR A 160 17.83 6.21 6.33
CA THR A 160 17.63 5.48 7.58
C THR A 160 17.97 4.00 7.41
N GLY A 161 17.61 3.38 6.28
CA GLY A 161 17.97 2.01 5.94
C GLY A 161 19.48 1.79 5.83
N ILE A 162 20.22 2.73 5.23
CA ILE A 162 21.69 2.69 5.19
C ILE A 162 22.27 2.83 6.61
N SER A 163 21.67 3.67 7.43
CA SER A 163 22.10 3.90 8.82
C SER A 163 21.96 2.66 9.71
N ILE A 164 21.13 1.66 9.35
CA ILE A 164 21.05 0.38 10.05
C ILE A 164 22.40 -0.36 10.05
N PHE A 165 23.23 -0.16 9.03
CA PHE A 165 24.57 -0.76 9.00
C PHE A 165 25.43 -0.34 10.22
N LEU A 166 25.23 0.89 10.69
CA LEU A 166 25.94 1.47 11.84
C LEU A 166 25.30 1.08 13.19
N SER A 167 24.20 0.32 13.19
CA SER A 167 23.53 -0.06 14.43
C SER A 167 24.34 -1.10 15.22
N SER A 168 24.74 -0.71 16.43
CA SER A 168 25.48 -1.57 17.38
C SER A 168 24.59 -2.15 18.48
N ASN A 169 23.39 -1.59 18.68
CA ASN A 169 22.47 -1.99 19.74
C ASN A 169 21.05 -2.19 19.18
N ILE A 170 20.29 -3.12 19.78
CA ILE A 170 18.91 -3.41 19.39
C ILE A 170 17.99 -2.18 19.51
N TRP A 171 18.23 -1.31 20.49
CA TRP A 171 17.46 -0.08 20.68
C TRP A 171 17.63 0.90 19.53
N ILE A 172 18.87 1.08 19.05
CA ILE A 172 19.18 1.92 17.89
C ILE A 172 18.54 1.31 16.65
N TYR A 173 18.68 0.00 16.45
CA TYR A 173 18.03 -0.71 15.34
C TYR A 173 16.51 -0.55 15.36
N SER A 174 15.87 -0.67 16.53
CA SER A 174 14.42 -0.53 16.70
C SER A 174 13.95 0.90 16.44
N PHE A 175 14.73 1.91 16.84
CA PHE A 175 14.46 3.31 16.54
C PHE A 175 14.60 3.60 15.04
N LEU A 176 15.64 3.10 14.38
CA LEU A 176 15.80 3.24 12.93
C LEU A 176 14.65 2.56 12.18
N LYS A 177 14.21 1.37 12.61
CA LYS A 177 13.01 0.70 12.08
C LYS A 177 11.75 1.55 12.23
N PHE A 178 11.57 2.22 13.38
CA PHE A 178 10.47 3.17 13.57
C PHE A 178 10.53 4.32 12.56
N VAL A 179 11.70 4.92 12.35
CA VAL A 179 11.88 6.02 11.40
C VAL A 179 11.65 5.57 9.95
N ILE A 180 12.10 4.38 9.55
CA ILE A 180 11.76 3.79 8.24
C ILE A 180 10.25 3.63 8.11
N GLY A 181 9.60 3.06 9.13
CA GLY A 181 8.16 2.88 9.19
C GLY A 181 7.40 4.20 9.03
N PHE A 182 7.85 5.26 9.70
CA PHE A 182 7.30 6.61 9.61
C PHE A 182 7.44 7.18 8.21
N ALA A 183 8.66 7.19 7.67
CA ALA A 183 8.99 7.78 6.38
C ALA A 183 8.20 7.13 5.22
N ARG A 184 8.05 5.80 5.24
CA ARG A 184 7.38 5.06 4.15
C ARG A 184 5.86 5.18 4.13
N SER A 185 5.24 5.59 5.23
CA SER A 185 3.82 5.34 5.51
C SER A 185 2.87 5.81 4.40
N GLN A 186 3.19 6.95 3.77
CA GLN A 186 2.41 7.57 2.70
C GLN A 186 3.06 7.49 1.30
N THR A 187 4.24 6.87 1.16
CA THR A 187 4.97 6.76 -0.12
C THR A 187 4.08 6.19 -1.24
N GLY A 188 3.38 5.08 -0.97
CA GLY A 188 2.47 4.49 -1.94
C GLY A 188 1.28 5.39 -2.30
N THR A 189 0.74 6.14 -1.34
CA THR A 189 -0.37 7.08 -1.58
C THR A 189 0.09 8.24 -2.47
N TYR A 190 1.24 8.84 -2.16
CA TYR A 190 1.80 9.93 -2.95
C TYR A 190 2.10 9.50 -4.39
N ALA A 191 2.68 8.32 -4.58
CA ALA A 191 2.95 7.76 -5.90
C ALA A 191 1.65 7.53 -6.71
N LEU A 192 0.62 6.92 -6.09
CA LEU A 192 -0.66 6.66 -6.77
C LEU A 192 -1.39 7.95 -7.14
N VAL A 193 -1.44 8.93 -6.24
CA VAL A 193 -2.06 10.24 -6.51
C VAL A 193 -1.33 10.93 -7.66
N LEU A 194 0.00 10.99 -7.60
CA LEU A 194 0.84 11.62 -8.61
C LEU A 194 0.70 10.97 -10.00
N ILE A 195 0.58 9.64 -10.06
CA ILE A 195 0.29 8.93 -11.31
C ILE A 195 -1.12 9.28 -11.81
N SER A 196 -2.12 9.25 -10.92
CA SER A 196 -3.53 9.44 -11.30
C SER A 196 -3.85 10.86 -11.79
N GLU A 197 -3.10 11.86 -11.32
CA GLU A 197 -3.26 13.28 -11.69
C GLU A 197 -2.54 13.65 -13.00
N ARG A 198 -1.66 12.78 -13.51
CA ARG A 198 -0.92 12.98 -14.77
C ARG A 198 -1.51 12.23 -15.96
N ILE A 199 -2.65 11.60 -15.78
CA ILE A 199 -3.26 10.71 -16.78
C ILE A 199 -4.75 10.99 -16.86
N SER A 200 -5.28 10.93 -18.08
CA SER A 200 -6.72 11.05 -18.33
C SER A 200 -7.52 9.96 -17.63
N THR A 201 -8.76 10.28 -17.30
CA THR A 201 -9.73 9.33 -16.69
C THR A 201 -9.83 8.00 -17.44
N LYS A 202 -9.74 8.03 -18.78
CA LYS A 202 -9.79 6.84 -19.65
C LYS A 202 -8.68 5.82 -19.35
N TRP A 203 -7.45 6.27 -19.11
CA TRP A 203 -6.29 5.38 -18.91
C TRP A 203 -5.94 5.15 -17.44
N ARG A 204 -6.55 5.93 -16.53
CA ARG A 204 -6.25 5.90 -15.09
C ARG A 204 -6.28 4.50 -14.46
N PRO A 205 -7.28 3.62 -14.70
CA PRO A 205 -7.29 2.30 -14.08
C PRO A 205 -6.11 1.41 -14.49
N ARG A 206 -5.72 1.44 -15.78
CA ARG A 206 -4.56 0.68 -16.28
C ARG A 206 -3.25 1.23 -15.73
N ALA A 207 -3.15 2.56 -15.65
CA ALA A 207 -1.97 3.21 -15.13
C ALA A 207 -1.74 2.95 -13.64
N THR A 208 -2.80 2.88 -12.82
CA THR A 208 -2.68 2.58 -11.39
C THR A 208 -2.35 1.10 -11.12
N MET A 209 -2.56 0.19 -12.08
CA MET A 209 -2.14 -1.22 -11.93
C MET A 209 -0.63 -1.42 -12.05
N VAL A 210 0.07 -0.58 -12.82
CA VAL A 210 1.52 -0.65 -13.00
C VAL A 210 2.30 -0.56 -11.67
N PRO A 211 2.07 0.45 -10.80
CA PRO A 211 2.78 0.53 -9.52
C PRO A 211 2.48 -0.65 -8.59
N PHE A 212 1.26 -1.22 -8.61
CA PHE A 212 0.96 -2.44 -7.86
C PHE A 212 1.72 -3.66 -8.40
N THR A 213 1.89 -3.77 -9.71
CA THR A 213 2.71 -4.83 -10.31
C THR A 213 4.19 -4.67 -9.91
N LEU A 214 4.69 -3.42 -9.91
CA LEU A 214 6.05 -3.09 -9.47
C LEU A 214 6.27 -3.35 -7.96
N PHE A 215 5.23 -3.20 -7.14
CA PHE A 215 5.24 -3.62 -5.74
C PHE A 215 5.49 -5.12 -5.61
N VAL A 216 4.74 -5.93 -6.36
CA VAL A 216 4.89 -7.40 -6.34
C VAL A 216 6.26 -7.84 -6.85
N LEU A 217 6.74 -7.23 -7.94
CA LEU A 217 8.09 -7.48 -8.44
C LEU A 217 9.16 -7.07 -7.41
N GLY A 218 8.92 -6.01 -6.64
CA GLY A 218 9.79 -5.61 -5.52
C GLY A 218 9.83 -6.67 -4.42
N PHE A 219 8.67 -7.18 -4.01
CA PHE A 219 8.58 -8.24 -3.02
C PHE A 219 9.27 -9.53 -3.50
N MET A 220 9.09 -9.91 -4.76
CA MET A 220 9.78 -11.06 -5.35
C MET A 220 11.30 -10.82 -5.47
N SER A 221 11.71 -9.62 -5.87
CA SER A 221 13.12 -9.25 -5.99
C SER A 221 13.85 -9.30 -4.64
N LEU A 222 13.17 -8.97 -3.54
CA LEU A 222 13.71 -9.07 -2.19
C LEU A 222 14.18 -10.49 -1.90
N SER A 223 13.37 -11.49 -2.24
CA SER A 223 13.71 -12.91 -2.05
C SER A 223 14.95 -13.31 -2.85
N GLY A 224 15.07 -12.81 -4.09
CA GLY A 224 16.25 -13.01 -4.93
C GLY A 224 17.51 -12.35 -4.35
N ILE A 225 17.42 -11.09 -3.93
CA ILE A 225 18.53 -10.36 -3.31
C ILE A 225 18.95 -11.06 -2.01
N ALA A 226 18.00 -11.43 -1.16
CA ALA A 226 18.24 -12.12 0.10
C ALA A 226 18.93 -13.49 -0.10
N TYR A 227 18.58 -14.21 -1.18
CA TYR A 227 19.25 -15.45 -1.55
C TYR A 227 20.70 -15.23 -2.00
N LEU A 228 20.97 -14.18 -2.78
CA LEU A 228 22.32 -13.84 -3.23
C LEU A 228 23.23 -13.43 -2.06
N VAL A 229 22.70 -12.69 -1.09
CA VAL A 229 23.47 -12.22 0.09
C VAL A 229 23.37 -13.15 1.30
N ARG A 230 22.88 -14.39 1.14
CA ARG A 230 22.64 -15.34 2.24
C ARG A 230 23.86 -15.69 3.11
N HIS A 231 25.06 -15.51 2.55
CA HIS A 231 26.33 -15.76 3.22
C HIS A 231 26.94 -14.50 3.84
N ALA A 232 26.34 -13.34 3.60
CA ALA A 232 26.76 -12.06 4.17
C ALA A 232 25.95 -11.73 5.44
N SER A 233 26.36 -10.69 6.14
CA SER A 233 25.59 -10.18 7.29
C SER A 233 24.21 -9.66 6.85
N TRP A 234 23.20 -9.83 7.70
CA TRP A 234 21.86 -9.28 7.48
C TRP A 234 21.84 -7.76 7.22
N LYS A 235 22.85 -7.03 7.71
CA LYS A 235 23.02 -5.59 7.47
C LYS A 235 23.30 -5.28 5.99
N VAL A 236 23.94 -6.20 5.26
CA VAL A 236 24.22 -6.05 3.82
C VAL A 236 22.92 -6.07 3.01
N LEU A 237 21.91 -6.82 3.45
CA LEU A 237 20.59 -6.83 2.81
C LEU A 237 19.92 -5.45 2.84
N TYR A 238 20.09 -4.68 3.92
CA TYR A 238 19.64 -3.29 3.97
C TYR A 238 20.42 -2.41 2.99
N LEU A 239 21.74 -2.56 2.88
CA LEU A 239 22.52 -1.80 1.90
C LEU A 239 22.09 -2.10 0.46
N CYS A 240 21.90 -3.38 0.11
CA CYS A 240 21.49 -3.80 -1.23
C CYS A 240 20.09 -3.31 -1.64
N THR A 241 19.21 -3.03 -0.68
CA THR A 241 17.85 -2.53 -0.95
C THR A 241 17.75 -1.01 -0.82
N SER A 242 18.40 -0.43 0.19
CA SER A 242 18.35 1.01 0.46
C SER A 242 19.23 1.84 -0.48
N ILE A 243 20.42 1.39 -0.90
CA ILE A 243 21.25 2.16 -1.84
C ILE A 243 20.52 2.38 -3.18
N PRO A 244 19.94 1.35 -3.83
CA PRO A 244 19.15 1.54 -5.04
C PRO A 244 17.92 2.44 -4.81
N ALA A 245 17.26 2.36 -3.64
CA ALA A 245 16.15 3.25 -3.29
C ALA A 245 16.59 4.72 -3.19
N GLY A 246 17.77 4.99 -2.62
CA GLY A 246 18.36 6.32 -2.53
C GLY A 246 18.69 6.88 -3.91
N ILE A 247 19.33 6.09 -4.77
CA ILE A 247 19.58 6.45 -6.18
C ILE A 247 18.25 6.77 -6.87
N HIS A 248 17.25 5.89 -6.75
CA HIS A 248 15.93 6.09 -7.34
C HIS A 248 15.23 7.36 -6.84
N SER A 249 15.36 7.71 -5.56
CA SER A 249 14.82 8.98 -5.03
C SER A 249 15.44 10.20 -5.73
N ILE A 250 16.75 10.18 -6.01
CA ILE A 250 17.42 11.24 -6.78
C ILE A 250 16.88 11.29 -8.21
N PHE A 251 16.65 10.14 -8.85
CA PHE A 251 16.00 10.07 -10.16
C PHE A 251 14.58 10.65 -10.15
N ILE A 252 13.78 10.39 -9.11
CA ILE A 252 12.46 11.02 -8.95
C ILE A 252 12.61 12.54 -8.89
N TYR A 253 13.54 13.07 -8.09
CA TYR A 253 13.70 14.50 -7.93
C TYR A 253 14.02 15.21 -9.26
N LEU A 254 14.94 14.61 -10.04
CA LEU A 254 15.45 15.15 -11.30
C LEU A 254 14.48 14.98 -12.48
N PHE A 255 13.90 13.79 -12.65
CA PHE A 255 13.17 13.43 -13.87
C PHE A 255 11.66 13.37 -13.72
N ALA A 256 11.14 13.24 -12.49
CA ALA A 256 9.69 13.25 -12.30
C ALA A 256 9.13 14.68 -12.44
N LEU A 257 7.98 14.78 -13.08
CA LEU A 257 7.26 16.04 -13.26
C LEU A 257 6.33 16.30 -12.06
N GLU A 258 5.95 17.53 -11.75
CA GLU A 258 4.92 17.72 -10.69
C GLU A 258 3.51 17.47 -11.25
N SER A 259 2.52 17.31 -10.39
CA SER A 259 1.12 17.23 -10.81
C SER A 259 0.64 18.55 -11.47
N PRO A 260 0.12 18.50 -12.71
CA PRO A 260 -0.46 19.68 -13.36
C PRO A 260 -1.64 20.27 -12.57
N ARG A 261 -2.46 19.41 -11.95
CA ARG A 261 -3.61 19.82 -11.13
C ARG A 261 -3.16 20.58 -9.89
N TRP A 262 -2.18 20.04 -9.17
CA TRP A 262 -1.63 20.69 -7.99
C TRP A 262 -1.03 22.06 -8.35
N LEU A 263 -0.25 22.14 -9.43
CA LEU A 263 0.34 23.40 -9.91
C LEU A 263 -0.74 24.43 -10.26
N HIS A 264 -1.84 24.02 -10.88
CA HIS A 264 -2.96 24.91 -11.17
C HIS A 264 -3.65 25.42 -9.88
N LEU A 265 -3.91 24.54 -8.91
CA LEU A 265 -4.51 24.90 -7.62
C LEU A 265 -3.63 25.88 -6.82
N GLU A 266 -2.30 25.73 -6.92
CA GLU A 266 -1.33 26.63 -6.28
C GLU A 266 -1.18 27.99 -7.03
N GLY A 267 -1.85 28.15 -8.18
CA GLY A 267 -1.77 29.35 -9.03
C GLY A 267 -0.56 29.39 -9.97
N LYS A 268 0.23 28.31 -10.04
CA LYS A 268 1.41 28.16 -10.92
C LYS A 268 1.02 27.67 -12.31
N ASN A 269 0.12 28.39 -12.97
CA ASN A 269 -0.45 27.99 -14.27
C ASN A 269 0.58 27.80 -15.39
N LYS A 270 1.64 28.65 -15.41
CA LYS A 270 2.71 28.55 -16.41
C LYS A 270 3.47 27.23 -16.30
N GLU A 271 3.83 26.83 -15.08
CA GLU A 271 4.49 25.56 -14.79
C GLU A 271 3.57 24.38 -15.12
N ALA A 272 2.27 24.47 -14.79
CA ALA A 272 1.29 23.43 -15.10
C ALA A 272 1.21 23.13 -16.61
N ILE A 273 1.16 24.19 -17.44
CA ILE A 273 1.16 24.06 -18.91
C ILE A 273 2.49 23.50 -19.42
N GLU A 274 3.62 23.92 -18.86
CA GLU A 274 4.92 23.37 -19.26
C GLU A 274 5.02 21.87 -18.98
N VAL A 275 4.54 21.44 -17.81
CA VAL A 275 4.45 20.00 -17.48
C VAL A 275 3.58 19.27 -18.49
N LEU A 276 2.39 19.78 -18.81
CA LEU A 276 1.50 19.15 -19.81
C LEU A 276 2.17 19.06 -21.18
N LYS A 277 2.94 20.07 -21.60
CA LYS A 277 3.71 20.02 -22.87
C LYS A 277 4.78 18.93 -22.86
N ARG A 278 5.43 18.67 -21.72
CA ARG A 278 6.43 17.59 -21.58
C ARG A 278 5.79 16.20 -21.54
N ILE A 279 4.61 16.08 -20.94
CA ILE A 279 3.86 14.81 -20.84
C ILE A 279 3.20 14.46 -22.18
N SER A 280 2.68 15.46 -22.89
CA SER A 280 1.93 15.30 -24.14
C SER A 280 2.50 16.21 -25.24
N PRO A 281 3.64 15.84 -25.85
CA PRO A 281 4.29 16.66 -26.87
C PRO A 281 3.43 16.85 -28.13
N ALA A 282 2.58 15.86 -28.45
CA ALA A 282 1.66 15.93 -29.58
C ALA A 282 0.62 17.07 -29.44
N ASN A 283 0.21 17.39 -28.21
CA ASN A 283 -0.81 18.40 -27.92
C ASN A 283 -0.22 19.79 -27.60
N ARG A 284 1.05 20.04 -27.93
CA ARG A 284 1.74 21.30 -27.62
C ARG A 284 1.06 22.53 -28.23
N GLY A 285 0.60 22.44 -29.48
CA GLY A 285 -0.10 23.54 -30.16
C GLY A 285 -1.42 23.91 -29.50
N TYR A 286 -2.19 22.91 -29.04
CA TYR A 286 -3.41 23.13 -28.26
C TYR A 286 -3.11 23.78 -26.89
N LEU A 287 -2.06 23.33 -26.20
CA LEU A 287 -1.67 23.89 -24.91
C LEU A 287 -1.19 25.34 -25.02
N GLU A 288 -0.57 25.72 -26.14
CA GLU A 288 -0.14 27.09 -26.42
C GLU A 288 -1.32 28.03 -26.61
N SER A 289 -2.33 27.62 -27.40
CA SER A 289 -3.53 28.44 -27.65
C SER A 289 -4.42 28.61 -26.41
N VAL A 290 -4.37 27.66 -25.48
CA VAL A 290 -5.15 27.67 -24.25
C VAL A 290 -4.43 28.38 -23.10
N SER A 291 -3.09 28.44 -23.11
CA SER A 291 -2.30 29.06 -22.04
C SER A 291 -2.66 30.53 -21.79
N SER A 292 -3.03 31.27 -22.83
CA SER A 292 -3.47 32.67 -22.76
C SER A 292 -4.91 32.84 -22.25
N ARG A 293 -5.72 31.77 -22.28
CA ARG A 293 -7.13 31.77 -21.86
C ARG A 293 -7.33 31.32 -20.41
N LEU A 294 -6.29 30.81 -19.75
CA LEU A 294 -6.34 30.47 -18.33
C LEU A 294 -6.41 31.74 -17.48
N ARG A 295 -7.56 32.00 -16.87
CA ARG A 295 -7.71 33.08 -15.88
C ARG A 295 -6.82 32.82 -14.66
N PRO A 296 -6.07 33.81 -14.16
CA PRO A 296 -5.46 33.75 -12.84
C PRO A 296 -6.58 33.76 -11.78
N LYS A 297 -6.64 32.68 -11.00
CA LYS A 297 -7.35 32.52 -9.72
C LYS A 297 -8.66 33.34 -9.58
N GLU A 298 -9.77 32.82 -10.10
CA GLU A 298 -11.00 32.91 -9.30
C GLU A 298 -10.78 31.95 -8.14
N THR A 299 -11.00 32.43 -6.92
CA THR A 299 -11.00 31.64 -5.70
C THR A 299 -12.05 30.55 -5.87
N LEU A 300 -11.68 29.44 -6.54
CA LEU A 300 -12.47 28.22 -6.55
C LEU A 300 -12.73 27.95 -5.08
N GLU A 301 -14.01 28.11 -4.72
CA GLU A 301 -14.50 27.89 -3.39
C GLU A 301 -13.80 26.65 -2.87
N GLN A 302 -13.19 26.79 -1.68
CA GLN A 302 -12.72 25.65 -0.92
C GLN A 302 -13.86 24.63 -0.96
N THR A 303 -13.74 23.61 -1.82
CA THR A 303 -14.60 22.44 -1.76
C THR A 303 -14.56 22.07 -0.30
N SER A 304 -15.69 22.25 0.38
CA SER A 304 -15.79 22.19 1.83
C SER A 304 -14.99 20.99 2.28
N SER A 305 -13.88 21.24 2.99
CA SER A 305 -13.02 20.17 3.47
C SER A 305 -13.80 19.46 4.56
N TYR A 306 -14.67 18.53 4.16
CA TYR A 306 -15.38 17.65 5.07
C TYR A 306 -14.31 17.00 5.94
N SER A 307 -14.41 17.27 7.23
CA SER A 307 -13.40 16.89 8.19
C SER A 307 -13.58 15.41 8.50
N ILE A 308 -12.51 14.73 8.93
CA ILE A 308 -12.59 13.38 9.51
C ILE A 308 -13.71 13.32 10.57
N LYS A 309 -13.97 14.43 11.27
CA LYS A 309 -15.06 14.58 12.24
C LYS A 309 -16.44 14.25 11.68
N ASP A 310 -16.70 14.52 10.40
CA ASP A 310 -18.02 14.28 9.78
C ASP A 310 -18.35 12.78 9.64
N LEU A 311 -17.32 11.93 9.55
CA LEU A 311 -17.48 10.46 9.60
C LEU A 311 -17.92 9.97 10.99
N PHE A 312 -17.54 10.68 12.05
CA PHE A 312 -17.86 10.32 13.44
C PHE A 312 -19.18 10.92 13.93
N ILE A 313 -19.65 12.00 13.30
CA ILE A 313 -20.92 12.66 13.67
C ILE A 313 -22.11 11.80 13.24
N ARG A 314 -22.10 11.25 12.02
CA ARG A 314 -23.23 10.46 11.51
C ARG A 314 -23.15 9.00 11.96
N LYS A 315 -24.18 8.54 12.66
CA LYS A 315 -24.27 7.17 13.20
C LYS A 315 -24.08 6.08 12.14
N TRP A 316 -24.60 6.27 10.93
CA TRP A 316 -24.45 5.30 9.84
C TRP A 316 -22.99 5.22 9.34
N ALA A 317 -22.34 6.37 9.18
CA ALA A 317 -20.96 6.47 8.70
C ALA A 317 -19.99 5.91 9.74
N PHE A 318 -20.15 6.27 11.01
CA PHE A 318 -19.35 5.74 12.11
C PHE A 318 -19.44 4.21 12.17
N ARG A 319 -20.66 3.65 12.12
CA ARG A 319 -20.87 2.20 12.10
C ARG A 319 -20.13 1.54 10.93
N ARG A 320 -20.26 2.07 9.72
CA ARG A 320 -19.59 1.54 8.52
C ARG A 320 -18.06 1.61 8.66
N VAL A 321 -17.52 2.74 9.12
CA VAL A 321 -16.07 2.91 9.33
C VAL A 321 -15.57 1.90 10.35
N THR A 322 -16.21 1.76 11.51
CA THR A 322 -15.78 0.80 12.54
C THR A 322 -15.79 -0.63 12.01
N LEU A 323 -16.83 -1.04 11.28
CA LEU A 323 -16.91 -2.38 10.69
C LEU A 323 -15.79 -2.63 9.68
N VAL A 324 -15.54 -1.67 8.79
CA VAL A 324 -14.44 -1.73 7.82
C VAL A 324 -13.10 -1.83 8.53
N MET A 325 -12.86 -1.03 9.57
CA MET A 325 -11.63 -1.07 10.37
C MET A 325 -11.41 -2.46 11.00
N ILE A 326 -12.46 -3.08 11.54
CA ILE A 326 -12.40 -4.41 12.15
C ILE A 326 -12.01 -5.47 11.11
N ILE A 327 -12.67 -5.48 9.95
CA ILE A 327 -12.38 -6.44 8.86
C ILE A 327 -10.93 -6.26 8.38
N MET A 328 -10.51 -5.01 8.20
CA MET A 328 -9.19 -4.66 7.70
C MET A 328 -8.07 -4.98 8.69
N PHE A 329 -8.33 -4.88 9.99
CA PHE A 329 -7.43 -5.36 11.02
C PHE A 329 -7.21 -6.89 10.92
N GLY A 330 -8.28 -7.66 10.69
CA GLY A 330 -8.22 -9.11 10.45
C GLY A 330 -7.43 -9.48 9.19
N LEU A 331 -7.72 -8.81 8.07
CA LEU A 331 -6.99 -8.99 6.82
C LEU A 331 -5.51 -8.59 6.95
N GLY A 332 -5.22 -7.51 7.70
CA GLY A 332 -3.86 -7.04 7.96
C GLY A 332 -3.03 -8.02 8.77
N MET A 333 -3.65 -8.67 9.76
CA MET A 333 -2.99 -9.74 10.52
C MET A 333 -2.60 -10.92 9.62
N SER A 334 -3.47 -11.31 8.68
CA SER A 334 -3.13 -12.40 7.76
C SER A 334 -2.09 -11.96 6.72
N TYR A 335 -2.28 -10.81 6.09
CA TYR A 335 -1.38 -10.33 5.03
C TYR A 335 0.05 -10.08 5.54
N TYR A 336 0.21 -9.45 6.71
CA TYR A 336 1.55 -9.21 7.26
C TYR A 336 2.07 -10.36 8.12
N GLY A 337 1.17 -11.12 8.77
CA GLY A 337 1.54 -12.17 9.70
C GLY A 337 1.89 -13.50 9.05
N VAL A 338 1.21 -13.89 7.97
CA VAL A 338 1.45 -15.16 7.28
C VAL A 338 2.90 -15.28 6.77
N PRO A 339 3.47 -14.30 6.04
CA PRO A 339 4.87 -14.32 5.64
C PRO A 339 5.86 -14.35 6.82
N LEU A 340 5.51 -13.68 7.93
CA LEU A 340 6.33 -13.71 9.15
C LEU A 340 6.32 -15.10 9.82
N ALA A 341 5.18 -15.81 9.77
CA ALA A 341 5.00 -17.14 10.37
C ALA A 341 5.46 -18.29 9.46
N VAL A 342 5.65 -18.06 8.16
CA VAL A 342 6.15 -19.08 7.20
C VAL A 342 7.45 -19.73 7.64
N ARG A 343 8.25 -19.01 8.43
CA ARG A 343 9.51 -19.47 9.03
C ARG A 343 9.34 -20.67 9.96
N ASP A 344 8.16 -20.84 10.56
CA ASP A 344 7.86 -21.96 11.45
C ASP A 344 7.58 -23.25 10.66
N ILE A 345 7.21 -23.11 9.38
CA ILE A 345 7.08 -24.24 8.47
C ILE A 345 8.51 -24.56 7.99
N LYS A 346 8.95 -25.81 8.12
CA LYS A 346 10.29 -26.28 7.69
C LYS A 346 10.43 -26.32 6.16
N VAL A 347 10.25 -25.17 5.50
CA VAL A 347 10.39 -24.93 4.06
C VAL A 347 11.45 -23.85 3.82
N ASN A 348 11.93 -23.77 2.59
CA ASN A 348 12.92 -22.78 2.22
C ASN A 348 12.30 -21.37 2.21
N ILE A 349 12.74 -20.50 3.12
CA ILE A 349 12.24 -19.13 3.31
C ILE A 349 12.31 -18.28 2.03
N TYR A 350 13.31 -18.49 1.17
CA TYR A 350 13.47 -17.71 -0.06
C TYR A 350 12.44 -18.11 -1.11
N MET A 351 12.15 -19.41 -1.21
CA MET A 351 11.15 -19.93 -2.15
C MET A 351 9.73 -19.60 -1.68
N SER A 352 9.46 -19.72 -0.38
CA SER A 352 8.14 -19.42 0.18
C SER A 352 7.75 -17.96 -0.04
N GLU A 353 8.66 -17.02 0.26
CA GLU A 353 8.41 -15.60 0.07
C GLU A 353 8.29 -15.21 -1.41
N ALA A 354 9.09 -15.82 -2.30
CA ALA A 354 8.96 -15.61 -3.74
C ALA A 354 7.60 -16.09 -4.28
N LEU A 355 7.10 -17.22 -3.77
CA LEU A 355 5.78 -17.74 -4.13
C LEU A 355 4.66 -16.90 -3.53
N ASN A 356 4.80 -16.41 -2.29
CA ASN A 356 3.88 -15.45 -1.68
C ASN A 356 3.76 -14.18 -2.54
N ALA A 357 4.88 -13.62 -2.99
CA ALA A 357 4.86 -12.50 -3.93
C ALA A 357 4.15 -12.87 -5.25
N MET A 358 4.47 -14.03 -5.82
CA MET A 358 3.91 -14.47 -7.10
C MET A 358 2.38 -14.63 -7.06
N VAL A 359 1.82 -15.16 -5.97
CA VAL A 359 0.37 -15.35 -5.84
C VAL A 359 -0.40 -14.03 -5.74
N GLU A 360 0.26 -12.88 -5.52
CA GLU A 360 -0.42 -11.58 -5.59
C GLU A 360 -0.83 -11.21 -7.02
N LEU A 361 -0.06 -11.59 -8.06
CA LEU A 361 -0.32 -11.17 -9.43
C LEU A 361 -1.69 -11.65 -9.96
N PRO A 362 -2.09 -12.93 -9.79
CA PRO A 362 -3.41 -13.39 -10.21
C PRO A 362 -4.57 -12.67 -9.50
N THR A 363 -4.34 -12.12 -8.29
CA THR A 363 -5.41 -11.43 -7.54
C THR A 363 -5.95 -10.21 -8.28
N PHE A 364 -5.14 -9.55 -9.10
CA PHE A 364 -5.57 -8.40 -9.90
C PHE A 364 -6.55 -8.79 -11.01
N VAL A 365 -6.55 -10.04 -11.46
CA VAL A 365 -7.49 -10.57 -12.45
C VAL A 365 -8.69 -11.22 -11.78
N VAL A 366 -8.47 -11.97 -10.69
CA VAL A 366 -9.54 -12.67 -9.97
C VAL A 366 -10.48 -11.69 -9.26
N THR A 367 -9.97 -10.60 -8.68
CA THR A 367 -10.81 -9.66 -7.91
C THR A 367 -11.91 -9.00 -8.78
N PRO A 368 -11.61 -8.44 -9.97
CA PRO A 368 -12.65 -7.91 -10.86
C PRO A 368 -13.71 -8.94 -11.24
N ILE A 369 -13.31 -10.17 -11.58
CA ILE A 369 -14.24 -11.26 -11.94
C ILE A 369 -15.19 -11.56 -10.77
N LEU A 370 -14.67 -11.61 -9.54
CA LEU A 370 -15.49 -11.83 -8.34
C LEU A 370 -16.48 -10.67 -8.11
N LEU A 371 -16.11 -9.43 -8.41
CA LEU A 371 -16.97 -8.26 -8.23
C LEU A 371 -18.08 -8.15 -9.29
N GLU A 372 -17.80 -8.61 -10.50
CA GLU A 372 -18.78 -8.69 -11.58
C GLU A 372 -19.82 -9.78 -11.31
N GLN A 373 -19.37 -10.98 -10.90
CA GLN A 373 -20.24 -12.14 -10.74
C GLN A 373 -21.00 -12.14 -9.42
N PHE A 374 -20.34 -11.84 -8.31
CA PHE A 374 -20.91 -11.98 -6.97
C PHE A 374 -21.25 -10.64 -6.33
N SER A 375 -21.95 -10.69 -5.19
CA SER A 375 -22.28 -9.52 -4.37
C SER A 375 -21.07 -9.09 -3.54
N ARG A 376 -20.88 -7.79 -3.27
CA ARG A 376 -19.66 -7.30 -2.58
C ARG A 376 -19.55 -7.90 -1.19
N ARG A 377 -20.68 -7.92 -0.48
CA ARG A 377 -20.79 -8.47 0.87
C ARG A 377 -20.43 -9.94 0.91
N SER A 378 -21.00 -10.73 0.00
CA SER A 378 -20.77 -12.18 -0.07
C SER A 378 -19.32 -12.48 -0.45
N SER A 379 -18.75 -11.77 -1.43
CA SER A 379 -17.37 -11.96 -1.86
C SER A 379 -16.38 -11.73 -0.72
N VAL A 380 -16.53 -10.65 0.06
CA VAL A 380 -15.67 -10.39 1.22
C VAL A 380 -15.83 -11.47 2.28
N LEU A 381 -17.07 -11.83 2.63
CA LEU A 381 -17.35 -12.83 3.65
C LEU A 381 -16.76 -14.20 3.29
N VAL A 382 -17.08 -14.71 2.10
CA VAL A 382 -16.63 -16.02 1.61
C VAL A 382 -15.11 -16.05 1.52
N ASN A 383 -14.50 -14.99 1.01
CA ASN A 383 -13.05 -14.90 0.93
C ASN A 383 -12.37 -14.90 2.31
N CYS A 384 -12.92 -14.18 3.29
CA CYS A 384 -12.41 -14.20 4.67
C CYS A 384 -12.56 -15.58 5.33
N LEU A 385 -13.67 -16.28 5.09
CA LEU A 385 -13.90 -17.63 5.62
C LEU A 385 -12.97 -18.66 4.98
N ILE A 386 -12.81 -18.65 3.65
CA ILE A 386 -11.92 -19.56 2.92
C ILE A 386 -10.46 -19.33 3.33
N GLY A 387 -10.02 -18.06 3.38
CA GLY A 387 -8.66 -17.71 3.81
C GLY A 387 -8.41 -18.12 5.26
N GLY A 388 -9.35 -17.81 6.16
CA GLY A 388 -9.25 -18.17 7.57
C GLY A 388 -9.22 -19.69 7.79
N ALA A 389 -10.09 -20.43 7.10
CA ALA A 389 -10.08 -21.89 7.14
C ALA A 389 -8.75 -22.46 6.62
N SER A 390 -8.21 -21.91 5.53
CA SER A 390 -6.91 -22.33 4.98
C SER A 390 -5.77 -22.11 5.99
N GLY A 391 -5.76 -20.97 6.70
CA GLY A 391 -4.78 -20.70 7.76
C GLY A 391 -4.90 -21.67 8.96
N VAL A 392 -6.12 -22.00 9.38
CA VAL A 392 -6.35 -22.99 10.46
C VAL A 392 -5.96 -24.40 10.02
N LEU A 393 -6.32 -24.81 8.79
CA LEU A 393 -5.89 -26.10 8.24
C LEU A 393 -4.37 -26.16 8.07
N CYS A 394 -3.70 -25.05 7.75
CA CYS A 394 -2.24 -24.98 7.68
C CYS A 394 -1.62 -25.38 9.04
N PHE A 395 -2.12 -24.81 10.13
CA PHE A 395 -1.68 -25.18 11.48
C PHE A 395 -1.88 -26.67 11.76
N VAL A 396 -3.08 -27.21 11.48
CA VAL A 396 -3.40 -28.63 11.69
C VAL A 396 -2.47 -29.54 10.88
N MET A 397 -2.25 -29.25 9.60
CA MET A 397 -1.36 -30.05 8.74
C MET A 397 0.11 -29.95 9.14
N SER A 398 0.52 -28.80 9.68
CA SER A 398 1.87 -28.62 10.23
C SER A 398 2.10 -29.52 11.45
N LEU A 399 1.12 -29.64 12.35
CA LEU A 399 1.17 -30.56 13.49
C LEU A 399 1.29 -32.03 13.07
N TYR A 400 0.63 -32.42 11.97
CA TYR A 400 0.76 -33.76 11.39
C TYR A 400 2.06 -33.98 10.60
N GLY A 401 2.98 -33.01 10.58
CA GLY A 401 4.26 -33.08 9.86
C GLY A 401 4.13 -33.03 8.34
N ARG A 402 2.95 -32.68 7.79
CA ARG A 402 2.69 -32.58 6.35
C ARG A 402 3.06 -31.19 5.81
N THR A 403 4.33 -30.82 5.91
CA THR A 403 4.84 -29.47 5.62
C THR A 403 4.53 -28.97 4.20
N LYS A 404 4.52 -29.84 3.18
CA LYS A 404 4.16 -29.48 1.80
C LYS A 404 2.70 -29.04 1.67
N ILE A 405 1.79 -29.73 2.36
CA ILE A 405 0.35 -29.41 2.34
C ILE A 405 0.10 -28.16 3.18
N ALA A 406 0.75 -28.05 4.34
CA ALA A 406 0.71 -26.85 5.17
C ALA A 406 1.14 -25.60 4.39
N PHE A 407 2.24 -25.69 3.63
CA PHE A 407 2.70 -24.61 2.77
C PHE A 407 1.70 -24.25 1.65
N ALA A 408 1.06 -25.24 1.01
CA ALA A 408 0.02 -24.95 0.01
C ALA A 408 -1.20 -24.22 0.61
N LEU A 409 -1.60 -24.59 1.84
CA LEU A 409 -2.69 -23.95 2.57
C LEU A 409 -2.32 -22.54 3.05
N GLU A 410 -1.06 -22.33 3.42
CA GLU A 410 -0.50 -21.02 3.75
C GLU A 410 -0.57 -20.07 2.54
N LEU A 411 -0.11 -20.50 1.37
CA LEU A 411 -0.25 -19.76 0.12
C LEU A 411 -1.71 -19.41 -0.18
N GLY A 412 -2.64 -20.37 0.04
CA GLY A 412 -4.07 -20.14 -0.10
C GLY A 412 -4.61 -19.08 0.86
N SER A 413 -4.16 -19.10 2.12
CA SER A 413 -4.51 -18.09 3.12
C SER A 413 -4.00 -16.70 2.73
N PHE A 414 -2.74 -16.60 2.28
CA PHE A 414 -2.14 -15.34 1.83
C PHE A 414 -2.84 -14.79 0.59
N PHE A 415 -3.15 -15.65 -0.39
CA PHE A 415 -3.91 -15.32 -1.59
C PHE A 415 -5.29 -14.74 -1.26
N CYS A 416 -6.04 -15.38 -0.35
CA CYS A 416 -7.32 -14.87 0.12
C CYS A 416 -7.16 -13.55 0.87
N ALA A 417 -6.14 -13.36 1.71
CA ALA A 417 -5.93 -12.10 2.41
C ALA A 417 -5.72 -10.95 1.41
N ARG A 418 -4.97 -11.20 0.34
CA ARG A 418 -4.70 -10.23 -0.73
C ARG A 418 -5.94 -9.91 -1.58
N ILE A 419 -6.76 -10.90 -1.93
CA ILE A 419 -8.06 -10.69 -2.58
C ILE A 419 -8.98 -9.88 -1.67
N GLY A 420 -9.03 -10.22 -0.38
CA GLY A 420 -9.84 -9.53 0.61
C GLY A 420 -9.51 -8.04 0.70
N PHE A 421 -8.22 -7.70 0.67
CA PHE A 421 -7.77 -6.31 0.59
C PHE A 421 -8.28 -5.61 -0.69
N ASN A 422 -8.15 -6.23 -1.86
CA ASN A 422 -8.63 -5.65 -3.12
C ASN A 422 -10.16 -5.44 -3.11
N LEU A 423 -10.92 -6.44 -2.63
CA LEU A 423 -12.37 -6.37 -2.51
C LEU A 423 -12.78 -5.22 -1.58
N MET A 424 -12.14 -5.12 -0.40
CA MET A 424 -12.41 -4.05 0.54
C MET A 424 -12.03 -2.67 0.02
N ALA A 425 -10.94 -2.55 -0.75
CA ALA A 425 -10.55 -1.29 -1.36
C ALA A 425 -11.63 -0.76 -2.32
N ILE A 426 -12.26 -1.63 -3.10
CA ILE A 426 -13.35 -1.27 -4.01
C ILE A 426 -14.64 -1.04 -3.23
N TYR A 427 -14.96 -1.92 -2.28
CA TYR A 427 -16.16 -1.81 -1.46
C TYR A 427 -16.18 -0.50 -0.67
N LEU A 428 -15.02 -0.03 -0.19
CA LEU A 428 -14.87 1.27 0.47
C LEU A 428 -15.31 2.44 -0.43
N VAL A 429 -14.91 2.42 -1.71
CA VAL A 429 -15.25 3.48 -2.68
C VAL A 429 -16.77 3.54 -2.89
N GLU A 430 -17.43 2.39 -2.89
CA GLU A 430 -18.90 2.28 -3.01
C GLU A 430 -19.64 2.58 -1.71
N LEU A 431 -18.99 2.40 -0.55
CA LEU A 431 -19.59 2.54 0.77
C LEU A 431 -19.56 3.99 1.29
N PHE A 432 -18.60 4.79 0.82
CA PHE A 432 -18.38 6.17 1.25
C PHE A 432 -18.44 7.16 0.08
N PRO A 433 -19.15 8.30 0.26
CA PRO A 433 -19.24 9.33 -0.77
C PRO A 433 -17.89 10.02 -0.98
N THR A 434 -17.72 10.65 -2.14
CA THR A 434 -16.45 11.24 -2.59
C THR A 434 -15.88 12.23 -1.58
N CYS A 435 -16.72 13.02 -0.91
CA CYS A 435 -16.30 14.03 0.06
C CYS A 435 -15.52 13.51 1.28
N VAL A 436 -15.80 12.28 1.75
CA VAL A 436 -15.13 11.67 2.93
C VAL A 436 -14.28 10.45 2.57
N ARG A 437 -14.26 10.05 1.30
CA ARG A 437 -13.62 8.81 0.83
C ARG A 437 -12.12 8.78 1.12
N ASN A 438 -11.42 9.90 0.98
CA ASN A 438 -9.99 10.00 1.27
C ASN A 438 -9.70 9.71 2.76
N SER A 439 -10.47 10.33 3.65
CA SER A 439 -10.40 10.11 5.10
C SER A 439 -10.69 8.66 5.47
N ALA A 440 -11.75 8.07 4.90
CA ALA A 440 -12.11 6.66 5.13
C ALA A 440 -11.03 5.70 4.62
N THR A 441 -10.41 6.00 3.47
CA THR A 441 -9.31 5.21 2.89
C THR A 441 -8.08 5.23 3.80
N MET A 442 -7.77 6.38 4.38
CA MET A 442 -6.66 6.50 5.33
C MET A 442 -6.92 5.67 6.59
N MET A 443 -8.12 5.75 7.17
CA MET A 443 -8.48 4.92 8.32
C MET A 443 -8.35 3.43 7.99
N LEU A 444 -8.94 2.98 6.88
CA LEU A 444 -8.85 1.60 6.39
C LEU A 444 -7.39 1.12 6.30
N ARG A 445 -6.50 1.94 5.72
CA ARG A 445 -5.08 1.63 5.60
C ARG A 445 -4.42 1.51 6.98
N GLN A 446 -4.79 2.36 7.92
CA GLN A 446 -4.28 2.30 9.29
C GLN A 446 -4.73 1.04 10.02
N ALA A 447 -5.99 0.61 9.90
CA ALA A 447 -6.43 -0.66 10.49
C ALA A 447 -5.62 -1.85 9.99
N LEU A 448 -5.32 -1.90 8.68
CA LEU A 448 -4.48 -2.95 8.09
C LEU A 448 -3.07 -2.97 8.74
N VAL A 449 -2.45 -1.80 8.89
CA VAL A 449 -1.11 -1.65 9.47
C VAL A 449 -1.11 -1.97 10.96
N VAL A 450 -2.17 -1.62 11.70
CA VAL A 450 -2.35 -2.01 13.11
C VAL A 450 -2.43 -3.53 13.26
N GLY A 451 -3.09 -4.23 12.32
CA GLY A 451 -3.07 -5.69 12.24
C GLY A 451 -1.64 -6.23 12.08
N GLY A 452 -0.85 -5.60 11.21
CA GLY A 452 0.57 -5.92 11.03
C GLY A 452 1.42 -5.67 12.29
N ALA A 453 1.14 -4.62 13.07
CA ALA A 453 1.87 -4.32 14.31
C ALA A 453 1.74 -5.41 15.37
N CYS A 454 0.59 -6.10 15.41
CA CYS A 454 0.36 -7.21 16.33
C CYS A 454 1.07 -8.51 15.90
N CYS A 455 1.38 -8.66 14.62
CA CYS A 455 1.90 -9.92 14.06
C CYS A 455 3.25 -10.35 14.63
N PRO A 456 4.29 -9.49 14.75
CA PRO A 456 5.57 -9.90 15.31
C PRO A 456 5.48 -10.40 16.75
N LEU A 457 4.58 -9.81 17.55
CA LEU A 457 4.31 -10.25 18.92
C LEU A 457 3.66 -11.64 18.93
N ILE A 458 2.63 -11.84 18.10
CA ILE A 458 1.93 -13.13 17.96
C ILE A 458 2.87 -14.21 17.42
N ALA A 459 3.71 -13.88 16.43
CA ALA A 459 4.72 -14.78 15.88
C ALA A 459 5.78 -15.15 16.93
N SER A 460 6.23 -14.17 17.72
CA SER A 460 7.22 -14.40 18.77
C SER A 460 6.68 -15.25 19.93
N LEU A 461 5.42 -15.04 20.32
CA LEU A 461 4.72 -15.87 21.32
C LEU A 461 4.40 -17.27 20.81
N GLY A 462 4.03 -17.38 19.54
CA GLY A 462 3.73 -18.63 18.85
C GLY A 462 4.91 -19.58 18.72
N ARG A 463 6.15 -19.14 18.91
CA ARG A 463 7.35 -20.00 18.77
C ARG A 463 7.38 -21.21 19.72
N ASN A 464 6.71 -21.15 20.87
CA ASN A 464 6.64 -22.28 21.79
C ASN A 464 5.82 -23.45 21.23
N VAL A 465 4.91 -23.17 20.28
CA VAL A 465 4.07 -24.16 19.59
C VAL A 465 4.17 -23.89 18.09
N PRO A 466 5.03 -24.63 17.36
CA PRO A 466 5.26 -24.40 15.93
C PRO A 466 3.96 -24.20 15.16
N SER A 467 3.91 -23.15 14.32
CA SER A 467 2.77 -22.83 13.45
C SER A 467 1.48 -22.35 14.14
N LEU A 468 1.44 -22.16 15.47
CA LEU A 468 0.25 -21.66 16.18
C LEU A 468 -0.21 -20.28 15.65
N SER A 469 0.73 -19.45 15.22
CA SER A 469 0.44 -18.12 14.67
C SER A 469 -0.50 -18.18 13.45
N PHE A 470 -0.41 -19.23 12.61
CA PHE A 470 -1.33 -19.41 11.47
C PHE A 470 -2.77 -19.62 11.91
N ALA A 471 -3.00 -20.37 12.99
CA ALA A 471 -4.34 -20.54 13.54
C ALA A 471 -4.88 -19.20 14.07
N VAL A 472 -4.06 -18.43 14.78
CA VAL A 472 -4.47 -17.11 15.30
C VAL A 472 -4.83 -16.16 14.14
N PHE A 473 -3.99 -16.07 13.11
CA PHE A 473 -4.28 -15.24 11.94
C PHE A 473 -5.52 -15.72 11.18
N GLY A 474 -5.70 -17.03 11.03
CA GLY A 474 -6.87 -17.62 10.37
C GLY A 474 -8.18 -17.39 11.12
N PHE A 475 -8.19 -17.57 12.46
CA PHE A 475 -9.34 -17.25 13.30
C PHE A 475 -9.66 -15.77 13.29
N ALA A 476 -8.64 -14.91 13.31
CA ALA A 476 -8.86 -13.48 13.28
C ALA A 476 -9.40 -13.00 11.91
N MET A 477 -8.87 -13.52 10.80
CA MET A 477 -9.38 -13.20 9.46
C MET A 477 -10.82 -13.67 9.26
N SER A 478 -11.15 -14.90 9.64
CA SER A 478 -12.52 -15.43 9.54
C SER A 478 -13.48 -14.73 10.50
N GLY A 479 -13.13 -14.65 11.79
CA GLY A 479 -13.96 -14.08 12.85
C GLY A 479 -14.23 -12.59 12.65
N LEU A 480 -13.21 -11.79 12.32
CA LEU A 480 -13.41 -10.37 12.04
C LEU A 480 -14.03 -10.13 10.66
N GLY A 481 -13.84 -11.06 9.71
CA GLY A 481 -14.52 -11.07 8.43
C GLY A 481 -16.04 -11.27 8.53
N LEU A 482 -16.56 -11.93 9.58
CA LEU A 482 -18.01 -12.08 9.81
C LEU A 482 -18.74 -10.75 9.95
N PHE A 483 -18.05 -9.69 10.39
CA PHE A 483 -18.62 -8.34 10.47
C PHE A 483 -19.02 -7.78 9.10
N ALA A 484 -18.56 -8.39 7.99
CA ALA A 484 -19.05 -8.07 6.65
C ALA A 484 -20.56 -8.28 6.50
N LEU A 485 -21.17 -9.19 7.27
CA LEU A 485 -22.63 -9.39 7.27
C LEU A 485 -23.42 -8.14 7.69
N LEU A 486 -22.80 -7.27 8.48
CA LEU A 486 -23.41 -6.03 8.97
C LEU A 486 -23.25 -4.87 7.99
N LEU A 487 -22.49 -5.05 6.90
CA LEU A 487 -22.33 -4.07 5.84
C LEU A 487 -23.47 -4.19 4.81
N PRO A 488 -23.90 -3.06 4.21
CA PRO A 488 -24.95 -3.04 3.20
C PRO A 488 -24.41 -3.49 1.84
N GLU A 489 -25.23 -4.18 1.05
CA GLU A 489 -24.86 -4.56 -0.32
C GLU A 489 -24.83 -3.33 -1.23
N THR A 490 -23.78 -3.23 -2.06
CA THR A 490 -23.54 -2.06 -2.92
C THR A 490 -23.57 -2.37 -4.43
N LYS A 491 -23.73 -3.65 -4.80
CA LYS A 491 -23.73 -4.08 -6.20
C LYS A 491 -24.76 -3.36 -7.06
N GLY A 492 -24.28 -2.76 -8.15
CA GLY A 492 -25.11 -2.13 -9.17
C GLY A 492 -25.63 -0.74 -8.80
N LEU A 493 -25.16 -0.16 -7.70
CA LEU A 493 -25.61 1.16 -7.26
C LEU A 493 -24.63 2.26 -7.71
N SER A 494 -25.16 3.45 -7.98
CA SER A 494 -24.36 4.64 -8.34
C SER A 494 -23.47 5.12 -7.18
N LEU A 495 -22.42 5.89 -7.47
CA LEU A 495 -21.61 6.53 -6.44
C LEU A 495 -22.28 7.84 -6.02
N CYS A 496 -22.38 8.08 -4.70
CA CYS A 496 -22.86 9.35 -4.15
C CYS A 496 -21.69 10.33 -3.96
N ASP A 497 -21.98 11.61 -4.10
CA ASP A 497 -20.98 12.66 -3.91
C ASP A 497 -21.04 13.29 -2.51
N THR A 498 -22.23 13.33 -1.90
CA THR A 498 -22.44 13.95 -0.59
C THR A 498 -22.91 12.96 0.48
N MET A 499 -22.72 13.32 1.75
CA MET A 499 -23.14 12.48 2.90
C MET A 499 -24.66 12.43 3.04
N GLU A 500 -25.33 13.52 2.68
CA GLU A 500 -26.79 13.66 2.68
C GLU A 500 -27.42 12.74 1.63
N GLU A 501 -26.89 12.75 0.41
CA GLU A 501 -27.35 11.88 -0.68
C GLU A 501 -27.22 10.39 -0.31
N GLN A 502 -26.08 10.03 0.29
CA GLN A 502 -25.86 8.67 0.77
C GLN A 502 -26.86 8.27 1.87
N GLU A 503 -27.21 9.19 2.78
CA GLU A 503 -28.15 8.93 3.87
C GLU A 503 -29.60 8.80 3.36
N GLN A 504 -30.02 9.64 2.43
CA GLN A 504 -31.35 9.54 1.80
C GLN A 504 -31.51 8.21 1.06
N ARG A 505 -30.47 7.78 0.35
CA ARG A 505 -30.45 6.49 -0.34
C ARG A 505 -30.54 5.31 0.63
N ASP A 506 -29.78 5.35 1.73
CA ASP A 506 -29.83 4.33 2.77
C ASP A 506 -31.22 4.23 3.41
N GLN A 507 -31.93 5.35 3.55
CA GLN A 507 -33.30 5.39 4.03
C GLN A 507 -34.25 4.77 3.01
N ALA A 508 -34.17 5.16 1.74
CA ALA A 508 -35.00 4.62 0.66
C ALA A 508 -34.90 3.09 0.52
N LEU A 509 -33.69 2.53 0.64
CA LEU A 509 -33.45 1.08 0.59
C LEU A 509 -34.08 0.34 1.79
N LYS A 510 -34.14 0.97 2.98
CA LYS A 510 -34.80 0.37 4.14
C LYS A 510 -36.31 0.33 3.97
N THR A 511 -36.90 1.38 3.37
CA THR A 511 -38.33 1.43 3.08
C THR A 511 -38.73 0.41 2.01
N SER A 512 -37.92 0.22 0.97
CA SER A 512 -38.21 -0.75 -0.10
C SER A 512 -38.11 -2.22 0.33
N HIS A 513 -37.34 -2.51 1.39
CA HIS A 513 -37.27 -3.86 1.99
C HIS A 513 -38.36 -4.12 3.04
N SER A 514 -39.14 -3.11 3.41
CA SER A 514 -40.21 -3.20 4.42
C SER A 514 -41.62 -3.30 3.81
N CYS A 515 -41.75 -3.12 2.49
CA CYS A 515 -42.90 -3.48 1.67
C CYS A 515 -42.61 -4.80 0.97
#